data_AF-A0A0J7NLJ5-F1
#
_entry.id   AF-A0A0J7NLJ5-F1
#
_cell.length_a   1.000
_cell.length_b   1.000
_cell.length_c   1.000
_cell.angle_alpha   90.00
_cell.angle_beta   90.00
_cell.angle_gamma   90.00
#
_symmetry.space_group_name_H-M   'P 1'
#
loop_
_entity.id
_entity.type
_entity.pdbx_description
1 polymer ?
#
loop_
_entity_poly.entity_id
_entity_poly.type
_entity_poly.pdbx_seq_one_letter_code
_entity_poly.pdbx_strand_id
1 'polypeptide(L)'
;MSNESLEGTRYFVLFKDDASAFRLVYFLKHKSDVLDKFKECEKLAANKFGRTMKSFRADNSQEYCSTEMKEYLIKREIQLEFPTPFKPEQNEKSERNNRTIVESTRTMLLSKDPLQL
;
A
#
# COMPACT_ATOMS: atom_id res chain seq x y z
N MET A 1 6.22 -11.79 -16.66
CA MET A 1 6.97 -12.43 -15.56
C MET A 1 7.43 -11.32 -14.62
N SER A 2 7.09 -11.39 -13.33
CA SER A 2 7.60 -10.42 -12.34
C SER A 2 8.98 -10.85 -11.87
N ASN A 3 9.96 -9.96 -12.00
CA ASN A 3 11.32 -10.20 -11.51
C ASN A 3 11.36 -9.96 -9.99
N GLU A 4 12.10 -10.79 -9.26
CA GLU A 4 12.37 -10.58 -7.84
C GLU A 4 13.30 -9.37 -7.65
N SER A 5 13.08 -8.62 -6.57
CA SER A 5 14.08 -7.65 -6.10
C SER A 5 15.31 -8.38 -5.57
N LEU A 6 16.41 -7.64 -5.35
CA LEU A 6 17.65 -8.17 -4.76
C LEU A 6 17.45 -8.85 -3.39
N GLU A 7 16.36 -8.54 -2.68
CA GLU A 7 16.00 -9.13 -1.38
C GLU A 7 14.88 -10.19 -1.46
N GLY A 8 14.53 -10.63 -2.67
CA GLY A 8 13.50 -11.65 -2.90
C GLY A 8 12.06 -11.15 -2.68
N THR A 9 11.84 -9.83 -2.70
CA THR A 9 10.48 -9.24 -2.64
C THR A 9 9.92 -9.10 -4.05
N ARG A 10 8.64 -9.46 -4.24
CA ARG A 10 7.95 -9.44 -5.55
C ARG A 10 6.76 -8.49 -5.60
N TYR A 11 6.32 -8.02 -4.44
CA TYR A 11 5.14 -7.20 -4.29
C TYR A 11 5.49 -5.95 -3.46
N PHE A 12 4.67 -4.92 -3.59
CA PHE A 12 4.69 -3.80 -2.66
C PHE A 12 3.25 -3.43 -2.32
N VAL A 13 3.09 -2.80 -1.15
CA VAL A 13 1.84 -2.15 -0.75
C VAL A 13 2.12 -0.69 -0.44
N LEU A 14 1.25 0.20 -0.92
CA LEU A 14 1.26 1.62 -0.63
C LEU A 14 0.08 1.93 0.29
N PHE A 15 0.36 2.46 1.47
CA PHE A 15 -0.64 3.09 2.32
C PHE A 15 -0.56 4.60 2.17
N LYS A 16 -1.71 5.24 2.01
CA LYS A 16 -1.84 6.68 1.94
C LYS A 16 -2.82 7.16 3.00
N ASP A 17 -2.39 8.13 3.79
CA ASP A 17 -3.30 8.89 4.65
C ASP A 17 -3.81 10.11 3.88
N ASP A 18 -5.14 10.21 3.75
CA ASP A 18 -5.78 11.30 3.05
C ASP A 18 -5.73 12.62 3.84
N ALA A 19 -5.66 12.57 5.18
CA ALA A 19 -5.66 13.77 6.01
C ALA A 19 -4.30 14.49 6.02
N SER A 20 -3.19 13.75 6.06
CA SER A 20 -1.83 14.31 6.10
C SER A 20 -1.08 14.24 4.76
N ALA A 21 -1.66 13.60 3.75
CA ALA A 21 -0.99 13.22 2.50
C ALA A 21 0.26 12.32 2.71
N PHE A 22 0.43 11.76 3.92
CA PHE A 22 1.52 10.84 4.24
C PHE A 22 1.37 9.55 3.44
N ARG A 23 2.49 9.04 2.93
CA ARG A 23 2.56 7.83 2.11
C ARG A 23 3.62 6.92 2.69
N LEU A 24 3.30 5.63 2.74
CA LEU A 24 4.20 4.61 3.25
C LEU A 24 4.18 3.40 2.32
N VAL A 25 5.36 3.00 1.86
CA VAL A 25 5.54 1.86 0.96
C VAL A 25 6.25 0.75 1.72
N TYR A 26 5.71 -0.47 1.64
CA TYR A 26 6.35 -1.68 2.12
C TYR A 26 6.58 -2.64 0.97
N PHE A 27 7.77 -3.25 0.93
CA PHE A 27 8.06 -4.36 0.04
C PHE A 27 7.67 -5.68 0.72
N LEU A 28 7.03 -6.56 -0.03
CA LEU A 28 6.47 -7.82 0.47
C LEU A 28 7.03 -9.00 -0.32
N LYS A 29 7.26 -10.11 0.39
CA LYS A 29 7.60 -11.39 -0.24
C LYS A 29 6.33 -12.09 -0.72
N HIS A 30 5.26 -12.05 0.08
CA HIS A 30 3.96 -12.61 -0.24
C HIS A 30 2.84 -11.58 -0.09
N LYS A 31 1.77 -11.72 -0.87
CA LYS A 31 0.57 -10.87 -0.73
C LYS A 31 -0.10 -11.03 0.64
N SER A 32 0.08 -12.17 1.30
CA SER A 32 -0.42 -12.44 2.66
C SER A 32 0.21 -11.52 3.72
N ASP A 33 1.39 -10.95 3.45
CA ASP A 33 2.14 -10.13 4.42
C ASP A 33 1.51 -8.73 4.62
N VAL A 34 0.49 -8.37 3.84
CA VAL A 34 -0.15 -7.04 3.87
C VAL A 34 -0.73 -6.72 5.24
N LEU A 35 -1.35 -7.68 5.92
CA LEU A 35 -1.98 -7.44 7.23
C LEU A 35 -0.96 -7.01 8.28
N ASP A 36 0.21 -7.65 8.32
CA ASP A 36 1.24 -7.29 9.30
C ASP A 36 1.82 -5.90 9.00
N LYS A 37 2.00 -5.57 7.72
CA LYS A 37 2.41 -4.21 7.32
C LYS A 37 1.35 -3.16 7.56
N PHE A 38 0.07 -3.52 7.50
CA PHE A 38 -1.02 -2.65 7.89
C PHE A 38 -0.99 -2.33 9.40
N LYS A 39 -0.78 -3.32 10.27
CA LYS A 39 -0.65 -3.11 11.72
C LYS A 39 0.53 -2.18 12.06
N GLU A 40 1.66 -2.37 11.38
CA GLU A 40 2.82 -1.48 11.49
C GLU A 40 2.46 -0.04 11.08
N CYS A 41 1.77 0.12 9.94
CA CYS A 41 1.33 1.42 9.44
C CYS A 41 0.35 2.11 10.40
N GLU A 42 -0.64 1.38 10.93
CA GLU A 42 -1.63 1.90 11.88
C GLU A 42 -0.94 2.44 13.15
N LYS A 43 -0.01 1.65 13.72
CA LYS A 43 0.76 2.06 14.91
C LYS A 43 1.64 3.28 14.61
N LEU A 44 2.30 3.31 13.45
CA LEU A 44 3.12 4.44 13.05
C LEU A 44 2.28 5.71 12.88
N ALA A 45 1.12 5.60 12.22
CA ALA A 45 0.22 6.73 12.02
C ALA A 45 -0.29 7.29 13.35
N ALA A 46 -0.70 6.41 14.28
CA ALA A 46 -1.12 6.81 15.62
C ALA A 46 -0.01 7.56 16.37
N ASN A 47 1.22 7.02 16.37
CA ASN A 47 2.35 7.63 17.05
C ASN A 47 2.78 8.97 16.41
N LYS A 48 2.78 9.04 15.07
CA LYS A 48 3.31 10.19 14.34
C LYS A 48 2.34 11.36 14.30
N PHE A 49 1.04 11.09 14.17
CA PHE A 49 0.02 12.12 13.99
C PHE A 49 -0.89 12.31 15.20
N GLY A 50 -0.77 11.46 16.23
CA GLY A 50 -1.65 11.50 17.41
C GLY A 50 -3.11 11.19 17.07
N ARG A 51 -3.37 10.44 15.99
CA ARG A 51 -4.71 10.17 15.46
C ARG A 51 -4.92 8.68 15.25
N THR A 52 -6.07 8.19 15.69
CA THR A 52 -6.50 6.81 15.40
C THR A 52 -7.17 6.75 14.03
N MET A 53 -6.87 5.70 13.27
CA MET A 53 -7.52 5.43 11.99
C MET A 53 -9.00 5.12 12.22
N LYS A 54 -9.89 5.80 11.48
CA LYS A 54 -11.35 5.60 11.59
C LYS A 54 -11.91 4.76 10.46
N SER A 55 -11.41 4.97 9.25
CA SER A 55 -11.76 4.17 8.10
C SER A 55 -10.52 3.77 7.33
N PHE A 56 -10.61 2.58 6.72
CA PHE A 56 -9.61 2.05 5.83
C PHE A 56 -10.28 1.82 4.48
N ARG A 57 -9.73 2.43 3.43
CA ARG A 57 -10.23 2.27 2.07
C ARG A 57 -9.28 1.39 1.28
N ALA A 58 -9.82 0.30 0.74
CA ALA A 58 -9.07 -0.60 -0.14
C ALA A 58 -9.47 -0.35 -1.59
N ASP A 59 -8.49 -0.18 -2.49
CA ASP A 59 -8.75 -0.10 -3.93
C ASP A 59 -9.35 -1.43 -4.41
N ASN A 60 -10.28 -1.31 -5.38
CA ASN A 60 -11.39 -2.20 -5.78
C ASN A 60 -11.05 -3.68 -6.10
N SER A 61 -10.27 -4.32 -5.26
CA SER A 61 -9.87 -5.71 -5.33
C SER A 61 -10.18 -6.27 -3.97
N GLN A 62 -11.39 -6.81 -3.91
CA GLN A 62 -11.87 -7.66 -2.82
C GLN A 62 -10.84 -8.76 -2.47
N GLU A 63 -9.94 -9.07 -3.42
CA GLU A 63 -8.76 -9.94 -3.30
C GLU A 63 -7.67 -9.46 -2.32
N TYR A 64 -7.48 -8.15 -2.08
CA TYR A 64 -6.46 -7.69 -1.11
C TYR A 64 -6.99 -7.61 0.32
N CYS A 65 -8.30 -7.63 0.52
CA CYS A 65 -8.87 -7.62 1.86
C CYS A 65 -9.16 -9.07 2.29
N SER A 66 -8.10 -9.74 2.78
CA SER A 66 -8.20 -11.09 3.34
C SER A 66 -9.24 -11.15 4.48
N THR A 67 -9.76 -12.34 4.78
CA THR A 67 -10.67 -12.55 5.92
C THR A 67 -10.04 -12.04 7.22
N GLU A 68 -8.76 -12.33 7.43
CA GLU A 68 -7.98 -11.89 8.59
C GLU A 68 -7.90 -10.36 8.68
N MET A 69 -7.76 -9.67 7.54
CA MET A 69 -7.79 -8.20 7.50
C MET A 69 -9.15 -7.66 7.91
N LYS A 70 -10.24 -8.26 7.41
CA LYS A 70 -11.61 -7.84 7.78
C LYS A 70 -11.87 -8.04 9.27
N GLU A 71 -11.51 -9.21 9.82
CA GLU A 71 -11.62 -9.51 11.24
C GLU A 71 -10.81 -8.53 12.10
N TYR A 72 -9.59 -8.20 11.66
CA TYR A 72 -8.76 -7.21 12.33
C TYR A 72 -9.42 -5.82 12.34
N LEU A 73 -9.93 -5.35 11.20
CA LEU A 73 -10.60 -4.05 11.09
C LEU A 73 -11.85 -3.98 11.97
N ILE A 74 -12.66 -5.05 11.99
CA ILE A 74 -13.83 -5.16 12.88
C ILE A 74 -13.40 -5.06 14.35
N LYS A 75 -12.37 -5.80 14.76
CA LYS A 75 -11.85 -5.79 16.13
C LYS A 75 -11.30 -4.42 16.54
N ARG A 76 -10.79 -3.64 15.59
CA ARG A 76 -10.26 -2.29 15.81
C ARG A 76 -11.30 -1.19 15.63
N GLU A 77 -12.54 -1.55 15.31
CA GLU A 77 -13.62 -0.61 15.00
C GLU A 77 -13.27 0.34 13.84
N ILE A 78 -12.46 -0.14 12.89
CA ILE A 78 -12.08 0.60 11.68
C ILE A 78 -13.07 0.24 10.58
N GLN A 79 -13.74 1.25 10.03
CA GLN A 79 -14.69 1.07 8.95
C GLN A 79 -13.96 0.71 7.64
N LEU A 80 -14.25 -0.46 7.08
CA LEU A 80 -13.78 -0.83 5.75
C LEU A 80 -14.65 -0.14 4.68
N GLU A 81 -14.02 0.66 3.83
CA GLU A 81 -14.66 1.33 2.70
C GLU A 81 -14.18 0.72 1.38
N PHE A 82 -15.12 0.45 0.48
CA PHE A 82 -14.81 0.13 -0.92
C PHE A 82 -15.13 1.36 -1.79
N PRO A 83 -14.31 1.66 -2.81
CA PRO A 83 -14.60 2.74 -3.74
C PRO A 83 -15.96 2.47 -4.40
N THR A 84 -16.88 3.41 -4.27
CA THR A 84 -18.16 3.38 -4.96
C THR A 84 -17.90 3.47 -6.48
N PRO A 85 -18.62 2.72 -7.34
CA PRO A 85 -18.43 2.77 -8.80
C PRO A 85 -18.46 4.18 -9.42
N PHE A 86 -19.10 5.12 -8.72
CA PHE A 86 -19.28 6.51 -9.13
C PHE A 86 -18.12 7.47 -8.78
N LYS A 87 -17.03 7.01 -8.14
CA LYS A 87 -15.84 7.86 -7.87
C LYS A 87 -14.54 7.32 -8.51
N PRO A 88 -14.49 7.16 -9.84
CA PRO A 88 -13.31 6.66 -10.55
C PRO A 88 -12.07 7.54 -10.34
N GLU A 89 -12.25 8.87 -10.16
CA GLU A 89 -11.14 9.81 -9.98
C GLU A 89 -10.26 9.51 -8.74
N GLN A 90 -10.82 8.87 -7.71
CA GLN A 90 -10.05 8.50 -6.52
C GLN A 90 -9.22 7.23 -6.75
N ASN A 91 -9.77 6.26 -7.50
CA ASN A 91 -9.04 5.06 -7.91
C ASN A 91 -7.91 5.44 -8.90
N GLU A 92 -8.19 6.34 -9.84
CA GLU A 92 -7.18 6.88 -10.76
C GLU A 92 -6.01 7.54 -10.03
N LYS A 93 -6.26 8.26 -8.93
CA LYS A 93 -5.19 8.88 -8.13
C LYS A 93 -4.30 7.82 -7.46
N SER A 94 -4.87 6.74 -6.93
CA SER A 94 -4.10 5.64 -6.34
C SER A 94 -3.31 4.87 -7.39
N GLU A 95 -3.95 4.53 -8.52
CA GLU A 95 -3.30 3.86 -9.65
C GLU A 95 -2.14 4.69 -10.22
N ARG A 96 -2.31 6.02 -10.36
CA ARG A 96 -1.23 6.93 -10.78
C ARG A 96 -0.08 6.93 -9.77
N ASN A 97 -0.35 6.99 -8.48
CA ASN A 97 0.70 6.94 -7.45
C ASN A 97 1.47 5.61 -7.52
N ASN A 98 0.77 4.47 -7.63
CA ASN A 98 1.40 3.16 -7.76
C ASN A 98 2.26 3.09 -9.03
N ARG A 99 1.77 3.62 -10.16
CA ARG A 99 2.53 3.70 -11.40
C ARG A 99 3.78 4.56 -11.27
N THR A 100 3.67 5.76 -10.68
CA THR A 100 4.81 6.65 -10.46
C THR A 100 5.86 6.00 -9.56
N ILE A 101 5.46 5.27 -8.51
CA ILE A 101 6.39 4.55 -7.63
C ILE A 101 7.11 3.44 -8.41
N VAL A 102 6.38 2.66 -9.21
CA VAL A 102 6.98 1.58 -10.03
C VAL A 102 7.93 2.14 -11.09
N GLU A 103 7.53 3.21 -11.79
CA GLU A 103 8.35 3.88 -12.80
C GLU A 103 9.60 4.50 -12.18
N SER A 104 9.46 5.20 -11.05
CA SER A 104 10.59 5.79 -10.33
C SER A 104 11.56 4.71 -9.84
N THR A 105 11.04 3.59 -9.32
CA THR A 105 11.86 2.46 -8.88
C THR A 105 12.60 1.84 -10.06
N ARG A 106 11.95 1.69 -11.22
CA ARG A 106 12.59 1.21 -12.45
C ARG A 106 13.70 2.16 -12.91
N THR A 107 13.46 3.47 -12.91
CA THR A 107 14.47 4.47 -13.26
C THR A 107 15.65 4.47 -12.29
N MET A 108 15.39 4.35 -10.99
CA MET A 108 16.44 4.23 -9.97
C MET A 108 17.26 2.93 -10.11
N LEU A 109 16.63 1.82 -10.51
CA LEU A 109 17.33 0.56 -10.80
C LEU A 109 18.19 0.67 -12.06
N LEU A 110 17.66 1.24 -13.15
CA LEU A 110 18.41 1.45 -14.40
C LEU A 110 19.58 2.42 -14.23
N SER A 111 19.43 3.45 -13.40
CA SER A 111 20.52 4.39 -13.09
C SER A 111 21.56 3.83 -12.11
N LYS A 112 21.26 2.73 -11.41
CA LYS A 112 22.21 1.97 -10.58
C LYS A 112 23.04 0.95 -11.37
N ASP A 113 22.91 0.92 -12.69
CA ASP A 113 23.79 0.17 -13.59
C ASP A 113 24.80 1.13 -14.28
N PRO A 114 25.74 1.77 -13.56
CA PRO A 114 26.91 2.32 -14.20
C PRO A 114 27.86 1.16 -14.48
N LEU A 115 28.19 0.96 -15.76
CA LEU A 115 29.18 0.04 -16.34
C LEU A 115 28.59 -1.18 -17.07
N GLN A 116 27.99 -0.92 -18.24
CA GLN A 116 28.41 -1.66 -19.43
C GLN A 116 29.35 -0.76 -20.24
N LEU A 117 30.65 -0.93 -20.00
CA LEU A 117 31.74 -0.64 -20.93
C LEU A 117 32.31 -2.00 -21.36
#